data_AF-A0A453FW48-F1
#
_entry.id   AF-A0A453FW48-F1
#
_cell.length_a   1.000
_cell.length_b   1.000
_cell.length_c   1.000
_cell.angle_alpha   90.00
_cell.angle_beta   90.00
_cell.angle_gamma   90.00
#
_symmetry.space_group_name_H-M   'P 1'
#
loop_
_entity.id
_entity.type
_entity.pdbx_description
1 polymer ?
#
loop_
_entity_poly.entity_id
_entity_poly.type
_entity_poly.pdbx_seq_one_letter_code
_entity_poly.pdbx_strand_id
1 'polypeptide(L)' 'QASCPSVKNILVLDAEGKRVAVKYYADDWPSASSKLAFEKSLFVKTQKTSARTEGEFFVRFL' A
#
# COMPACT_ATOMS: atom_id res chain seq x y z
N GLN A 1 2.73 -26.24 -9.02
CA GLN A 1 1.65 -25.25 -8.76
C GLN A 1 2.28 -24.13 -7.95
N ALA A 2 2.81 -23.11 -8.61
CA ALA A 2 3.75 -22.18 -7.99
C ALA A 2 3.04 -20.99 -7.34
N SER A 3 3.32 -20.85 -6.04
CA SER A 3 3.36 -19.63 -5.24
C SER A 3 2.09 -18.78 -5.22
N CYS A 4 1.34 -18.87 -4.12
CA CYS A 4 0.48 -17.79 -3.68
C CYS A 4 1.26 -16.46 -3.75
N PRO A 5 0.81 -15.44 -4.50
CA PRO A 5 1.28 -14.10 -4.22
C PRO A 5 0.65 -13.75 -2.87
N SER A 6 1.41 -13.90 -1.78
CA SER A 6 0.99 -13.48 -0.44
C SER A 6 0.70 -11.98 -0.35
N VAL A 7 1.07 -11.22 -1.38
CA VAL A 7 0.90 -9.77 -1.50
C VAL A 7 -0.32 -9.46 -2.36
N LYS A 8 -1.32 -8.80 -1.75
CA LYS A 8 -2.54 -8.35 -2.46
C LYS A 8 -2.30 -7.07 -3.27
N ASN A 9 -1.46 -6.16 -2.77
CA ASN A 9 -1.16 -4.89 -3.43
C ASN A 9 0.23 -4.35 -3.04
N ILE A 10 0.82 -3.57 -3.94
CA ILE A 10 2.04 -2.81 -3.73
C ILE A 10 1.74 -1.34 -4.06
N LEU A 11 2.03 -0.46 -3.12
CA LEU A 11 1.75 0.98 -3.18
C LEU A 11 3.05 1.74 -2.91
N VAL A 12 3.44 2.61 -3.84
CA VAL A 12 4.53 3.56 -3.68
C VAL A 12 3.91 4.95 -3.65
N LEU A 13 3.97 5.58 -2.49
CA LEU A 13 3.44 6.92 -2.25
C LEU A 13 4.61 7.88 -1.97
N ASP A 14 4.47 9.15 -2.37
CA ASP A 14 5.36 10.22 -1.92
C ASP A 14 5.07 10.64 -0.47
N ALA A 15 5.86 11.59 0.05
CA ALA A 15 5.73 12.07 1.43
C ALA A 15 4.36 12.73 1.71
N GLU A 16 3.69 13.20 0.66
CA GLU A 16 2.38 13.83 0.68
C GLU A 16 1.23 12.81 0.52
N GLY A 17 1.55 11.53 0.30
CA GLY A 17 0.59 10.43 0.15
C GLY A 17 0.01 10.30 -1.25
N LYS A 18 0.61 10.93 -2.25
CA LYS A 18 0.25 10.81 -3.66
C LYS A 18 0.92 9.59 -4.28
N ARG A 19 0.20 8.96 -5.20
CA ARG A 19 0.64 7.74 -5.91
C ARG A 19 1.78 8.05 -6.87
N VAL A 20 2.92 7.39 -6.65
CA VAL A 20 4.03 7.30 -7.61
C VAL A 20 3.90 6.03 -8.45
N ALA A 21 3.61 4.90 -7.81
CA ALA A 21 3.34 3.63 -8.48
C ALA A 21 2.35 2.79 -7.68
N VAL A 22 1.44 2.11 -8.36
CA VAL A 22 0.42 1.26 -7.72
C VAL A 22 0.23 0.00 -8.56
N LYS A 23 0.28 -1.16 -7.91
CA LYS A 23 -0.01 -2.44 -8.54
C LYS A 23 -0.88 -3.29 -7.62
N TYR A 24 -2.02 -3.72 -8.15
CA TYR A 24 -2.93 -4.65 -7.48
C TYR A 24 -2.76 -6.02 -8.11
N TYR A 25 -2.61 -7.04 -7.26
CA TYR A 25 -2.54 -8.44 -7.67
C TYR A 25 -3.82 -9.21 -7.35
N ALA A 26 -4.69 -8.64 -6.52
CA ALA A 26 -5.99 -9.18 -6.14
C ALA A 26 -7.14 -8.24 -6.53
N ASP A 27 -8.28 -8.81 -6.90
CA ASP A 27 -9.49 -8.09 -7.34
C ASP A 27 -10.41 -7.69 -6.17
N ASP A 28 -9.93 -7.74 -4.93
CA ASP A 28 -10.69 -7.40 -3.71
C ASP A 28 -11.23 -5.95 -3.69
N TRP A 29 -10.66 -5.06 -4.50
CA TRP A 29 -11.12 -3.67 -4.67
C TRP A 29 -11.55 -3.40 -6.12
N PRO A 30 -12.79 -3.73 -6.51
CA PRO A 30 -13.24 -3.60 -7.90
C PRO A 30 -13.45 -2.13 -8.32
N SER A 31 -13.76 -1.24 -7.37
CA SER A 31 -14.03 0.17 -7.66
C SER A 31 -12.81 1.07 -7.42
N ALA A 32 -12.64 2.10 -8.26
CA ALA A 32 -11.58 3.11 -8.09
C ALA A 32 -11.68 3.85 -6.74
N SER A 33 -12.91 4.11 -6.28
CA SER A 33 -13.18 4.74 -4.99
C SER A 33 -12.74 3.86 -3.81
N SER A 34 -12.98 2.55 -3.88
CA SER A 34 -12.54 1.59 -2.85
C SER A 34 -11.01 1.51 -2.77
N LYS A 35 -10.33 1.50 -3.93
CA LYS A 35 -8.86 1.55 -4.03
C LYS A 35 -8.29 2.82 -3.36
N LEU A 36 -8.89 3.98 -3.66
CA LEU A 36 -8.47 5.27 -3.13
C LEU A 36 -8.74 5.41 -1.62
N ALA A 37 -9.88 4.91 -1.13
CA ALA A 37 -10.17 4.88 0.29
C ALA A 37 -9.20 3.98 1.07
N PHE A 38 -8.85 2.83 0.51
CA PHE A 38 -7.88 1.90 1.10
C PHE A 38 -6.49 2.53 1.23
N GLU A 39 -5.99 3.13 0.15
CA GLU A 39 -4.69 3.79 0.17
C GLU A 39 -4.64 4.97 1.15
N LYS A 40 -5.67 5.82 1.18
CA LYS A 40 -5.76 6.91 2.16
C LYS A 40 -5.73 6.37 3.58
N SER A 41 -6.44 5.28 3.84
CA SER A 41 -6.41 4.61 5.15
C SER A 41 -5.03 4.08 5.50
N LEU A 42 -4.33 3.45 4.54
CA LEU A 42 -2.96 2.96 4.73
C LEU A 42 -1.97 4.10 4.97
N PHE A 43 -2.05 5.16 4.17
CA PHE A 43 -1.20 6.33 4.33
C PHE A 43 -1.39 6.97 5.70
N VAL A 44 -2.62 7.25 6.12
CA VAL A 44 -2.90 7.83 7.45
C VAL A 44 -2.46 6.91 8.60
N LYS A 45 -2.62 5.59 8.46
CA LYS A 45 -2.15 4.62 9.45
C LYS A 45 -0.62 4.56 9.55
N THR A 46 0.08 4.80 8.45
CA THR A 46 1.56 4.71 8.38
C THR A 46 2.22 6.05 8.70
N GLN A 47 1.61 7.17 8.31
CA GLN A 47 2.07 8.54 8.56
C GLN A 47 2.21 8.88 10.05
N LYS A 48 1.40 8.27 10.93
CA LYS A 48 1.52 8.46 12.39
C LYS A 48 2.68 7.69 13.03
N THR A 49 3.38 6.84 12.28
CA THR A 49 4.60 6.13 12.71
C THR A 49 5.85 6.88 12.23
N SER A 50 5.87 8.20 12.35
CA SER A 50 7.02 9.01 11.96
C SER A 50 8.25 8.68 12.79
N ALA A 51 9.35 8.46 12.07
CA ALA A 51 10.73 8.66 12.47
C ALA A 51 11.32 7.61 13.42
N ARG A 52 11.84 6.53 12.82
CA ARG A 52 13.27 6.21 12.97
C ARG A 52 13.71 5.33 11.80
N THR A 53 14.78 5.80 11.17
CA THR A 53 15.71 5.04 10.32
C THR A 53 15.40 5.03 8.83
N GLU A 54 16.35 5.60 8.08
CA GLU A 54 16.58 5.39 6.65
C GLU A 54 16.36 3.92 6.25
N GLY A 55 15.60 3.68 5.17
CA GLY A 55 15.67 2.41 4.43
C GLY A 55 14.70 1.29 4.82
N GLU A 56 13.71 1.51 5.69
CA GLU A 56 12.73 0.47 6.02
C GLU A 56 11.61 0.36 4.94
N PHE A 57 11.69 -0.67 4.10
CA PHE A 57 10.59 -1.11 3.22
C PHE A 57 9.48 -1.74 4.08
N PHE A 58 8.45 -0.97 4.42
CA PHE A 58 7.27 -1.48 5.11
C PHE A 58 6.41 -2.35 4.16
N VAL A 59 6.70 -3.65 4.11
CA VAL A 59 5.83 -4.66 3.46
C VAL A 59 4.82 -5.16 4.50
N ARG A 60 3.62 -4.56 4.53
CA ARG A 60 2.49 -5.10 5.31
C ARG A 60 1.68 -6.07 4.47
N PHE A 61 1.76 -7.36 4.82
CA PHE A 61 0.85 -8.39 4.34
C PHE A 61 -0.52 -8.20 5.01
N LEU A 62 -1.46 -7.56 4.31
CA LEU A 62 -2.89 -7.58 4.64
C LEU A 62 -3.65 -8.34 3.55
#